data_AF-A0A1D3K4X3-F1
#
_entry.id   AF-A0A1D3K4X3-F1
#
_cell.length_a   1.000
_cell.length_b   1.000
_cell.length_c   1.000
_cell.angle_alpha   90.00
_cell.angle_beta   90.00
_cell.angle_gamma   90.00
#
_symmetry.space_group_name_H-M   'P 1'
#
loop_
_entity.id
_entity.type
_entity.pdbx_description
1 polymer ?
#
loop_
_entity_poly.entity_id
_entity_poly.type
_entity_poly.pdbx_seq_one_letter_code
_entity_poly.pdbx_strand_id
1 'polypeptide(L)'
;MEWVAGCPWNPQMAPVVAEAVTKIRHLTAGARRIAQWYELNPEKLYLPQHLEYLRNQEFLTVDELQQVILLDEGAASFARLWCSANGVLLIKNGREVCARFADVERAAIALLPVGFPLLNTEMGLKFSEALIVVRRNELHSAKGTFGCVIEPVTINQVNTALGTRSGHGVESMFGRLGFTEPDGSYIRVSTHQFRHYLNTLAQAGGMSQLDIAKWSGRVDVRQNEVYDHVSADQMVAKIRESIGDESHMFGPLAKLPKIIPISRDEFARLKIPTAHTTDFGFCVHDYTMMPCDRHADCINCNEHVCVKGDEGKALMVKRRLQDAQELLAHAEAATMKGYYGADRWMEHHKKTVQRLTQLTEILDNPAVPAGSVIQLADVPVVSWGIEQALEDRVAVDRHSATNLLGAADHRRLKGMEND
;
A
#
# COMPACT_ATOMS: atom_id res chain seq x y z
N MET A 1 -22.12 -2.77 -4.00
CA MET A 1 -20.83 -2.93 -4.71
C MET A 1 -19.86 -1.77 -4.42
N GLU A 2 -20.06 -1.00 -3.33
CA GLU A 2 -19.35 0.28 -3.09
C GLU A 2 -18.29 0.24 -1.96
N TRP A 3 -17.87 -0.94 -1.50
CA TRP A 3 -16.84 -1.06 -0.45
C TRP A 3 -15.40 -1.13 -0.99
N VAL A 4 -15.18 -0.86 -2.28
CA VAL A 4 -13.88 -1.07 -2.96
C VAL A 4 -13.10 0.24 -3.17
N ALA A 5 -13.67 1.41 -2.87
CA ALA A 5 -13.12 2.70 -3.30
C ALA A 5 -11.87 3.21 -2.53
N GLY A 6 -11.33 2.48 -1.56
CA GLY A 6 -10.26 3.01 -0.68
C GLY A 6 -9.05 2.12 -0.41
N CYS A 7 -8.98 0.89 -0.93
CA CYS A 7 -7.88 -0.03 -0.64
C CYS A 7 -7.12 -0.37 -1.93
N PRO A 8 -5.85 0.07 -2.09
CA PRO A 8 -5.05 -0.27 -3.26
C PRO A 8 -4.53 -1.70 -3.09
N TRP A 9 -5.39 -2.69 -3.36
CA TRP A 9 -4.97 -4.08 -3.41
C TRP A 9 -4.00 -4.28 -4.57
N ASN A 10 -2.91 -5.02 -4.33
CA ASN A 10 -2.17 -5.67 -5.41
C ASN A 10 -3.17 -6.48 -6.23
N PRO A 11 -3.35 -6.22 -7.55
CA PRO A 11 -4.35 -6.90 -8.38
C PRO A 11 -4.29 -8.43 -8.31
N GLN A 12 -3.12 -8.99 -7.98
CA GLN A 12 -2.91 -10.44 -7.87
C GLN A 12 -3.55 -11.08 -6.62
N MET A 13 -3.78 -10.32 -5.54
CA MET A 13 -4.37 -10.85 -4.29
C MET A 13 -5.89 -10.73 -4.21
N ALA A 14 -6.51 -9.92 -5.07
CA ALA A 14 -7.95 -9.73 -5.10
C ALA A 14 -8.74 -11.05 -5.27
N PRO A 15 -8.33 -12.00 -6.14
CA PRO A 15 -9.01 -13.29 -6.26
C PRO A 15 -8.96 -14.13 -4.97
N VAL A 16 -7.81 -14.15 -4.30
CA VAL A 16 -7.61 -14.89 -3.04
C VAL A 16 -8.50 -14.34 -1.93
N VAL A 17 -8.57 -13.01 -1.81
CA VAL A 17 -9.43 -12.35 -0.83
C VAL A 17 -10.91 -12.60 -1.14
N ALA A 18 -11.31 -12.52 -2.41
CA ALA A 18 -12.68 -12.79 -2.82
C ALA A 18 -13.09 -14.24 -2.50
N GLU A 19 -12.20 -15.21 -2.73
CA GLU A 19 -12.43 -16.61 -2.36
C GLU A 19 -12.54 -16.78 -0.84
N ALA A 20 -11.63 -16.17 -0.06
CA ALA A 20 -11.66 -16.22 1.40
C ALA A 20 -12.97 -15.63 1.96
N VAL A 21 -13.39 -14.45 1.47
CA VAL A 21 -14.66 -13.82 1.87
C VAL A 21 -15.85 -14.70 1.51
N THR A 22 -15.82 -15.35 0.35
CA THR A 22 -16.88 -16.28 -0.08
C THR A 22 -16.97 -17.48 0.86
N LYS A 23 -15.84 -18.11 1.18
CA LYS A 23 -15.76 -19.23 2.14
C LYS A 23 -16.28 -18.82 3.52
N ILE A 24 -15.83 -17.67 4.04
CA ILE A 24 -16.27 -17.16 5.34
C ILE A 24 -17.79 -16.95 5.34
N ARG A 25 -18.34 -16.29 4.31
CA ARG A 25 -19.80 -16.06 4.20
C ARG A 25 -20.59 -17.35 4.19
N HIS A 26 -20.08 -18.39 3.53
CA HIS A 26 -20.71 -19.70 3.50
C HIS A 26 -20.70 -20.35 4.89
N LEU A 27 -19.53 -20.39 5.55
CA LEU A 27 -19.37 -20.99 6.88
C LEU A 27 -20.22 -20.29 7.95
N THR A 28 -20.34 -18.96 7.89
CA THR A 28 -21.09 -18.17 8.88
C THR A 28 -22.57 -18.02 8.55
N ALA A 29 -23.05 -18.58 7.43
CA ALA A 29 -24.43 -18.41 6.97
C ALA A 29 -25.47 -18.90 7.99
N GLY A 30 -25.20 -20.01 8.68
CA GLY A 30 -26.10 -20.56 9.71
C GLY A 30 -26.29 -19.59 10.88
N ALA A 31 -25.19 -19.09 11.44
CA ALA A 31 -25.21 -18.14 12.55
C ALA A 31 -25.88 -16.81 12.15
N ARG A 32 -25.60 -16.30 10.94
CA ARG A 32 -26.23 -15.06 10.45
C ARG A 32 -27.73 -15.21 10.22
N ARG A 33 -28.20 -16.39 9.81
CA ARG A 33 -29.64 -16.70 9.71
C ARG A 33 -30.30 -16.70 11.08
N ILE A 34 -29.65 -17.29 12.10
CA ILE A 34 -30.14 -17.27 13.49
C ILE A 34 -30.22 -15.82 13.98
N ALA A 35 -29.18 -15.01 13.75
CA ALA A 35 -29.18 -13.58 14.09
C ALA A 35 -30.37 -12.84 13.45
N GLN A 36 -30.57 -13.01 12.14
CA GLN A 36 -31.67 -12.39 11.42
C GLN A 36 -33.04 -12.84 11.94
N TRP A 37 -33.17 -14.10 12.33
CA TRP A 37 -34.42 -14.62 12.87
C TRP A 37 -34.76 -14.00 14.23
N TYR A 38 -33.79 -13.84 15.13
CA TYR A 38 -34.00 -13.15 16.42
C TYR A 38 -34.27 -11.65 16.26
N GLU A 39 -33.73 -11.00 15.23
CA GLU A 39 -34.11 -9.61 14.92
C GLU A 39 -35.61 -9.46 14.63
N LEU A 40 -36.22 -10.48 14.02
CA LEU A 40 -37.66 -10.51 13.72
C LEU A 40 -38.50 -11.08 14.86
N ASN A 41 -37.90 -11.87 15.75
CA ASN A 41 -38.56 -12.61 16.83
C ASN A 41 -37.78 -12.49 18.15
N PRO A 42 -37.70 -11.30 18.76
CA PRO A 42 -36.80 -11.04 19.89
C PRO A 42 -37.16 -11.81 21.18
N GLU A 43 -38.44 -12.14 21.37
CA GLU A 43 -38.94 -12.82 22.58
C GLU A 43 -39.11 -14.33 22.42
N LYS A 44 -38.75 -14.88 21.24
CA LYS A 44 -38.94 -16.29 20.94
C LYS A 44 -37.61 -16.98 20.76
N LEU A 45 -37.50 -18.24 21.18
CA LEU A 45 -36.31 -19.07 20.97
C LEU A 45 -36.26 -19.53 19.51
N TYR A 46 -35.10 -19.41 18.87
CA TYR A 46 -34.87 -20.01 17.56
C TYR A 46 -34.89 -21.54 17.69
N LEU A 47 -35.75 -22.19 16.91
CA LEU A 47 -35.83 -23.64 16.82
C LEU A 47 -35.60 -24.08 15.37
N PRO A 48 -34.80 -25.13 15.13
CA PRO A 48 -34.78 -25.82 13.84
C PRO A 48 -36.19 -26.29 13.46
N GLN A 49 -36.47 -26.39 12.15
CA GLN A 49 -37.80 -26.76 11.64
C GLN A 49 -38.35 -28.07 12.23
N HIS A 50 -37.49 -29.06 12.47
CA HIS A 50 -37.89 -30.35 13.04
C HIS A 50 -38.24 -30.28 14.53
N LEU A 51 -37.86 -29.20 15.25
CA LEU A 51 -38.13 -28.97 16.67
C LEU A 51 -39.22 -27.92 16.92
N GLU A 52 -39.78 -27.28 15.89
CA GLU A 52 -40.81 -26.24 16.05
C GLU A 52 -42.07 -26.74 16.78
N TYR A 53 -42.36 -28.04 16.74
CA TYR A 53 -43.48 -28.63 17.49
C TYR A 53 -43.31 -28.48 19.02
N LEU A 54 -42.07 -28.38 19.51
CA LEU A 54 -41.74 -28.20 20.92
C LEU A 54 -42.18 -26.83 21.46
N ARG A 55 -42.36 -25.83 20.57
CA ARG A 55 -42.81 -24.48 20.97
C ARG A 55 -44.19 -24.47 21.63
N ASN A 56 -45.04 -25.43 21.27
CA ASN A 56 -46.39 -25.56 21.81
C ASN A 56 -46.46 -26.46 23.05
N GLN A 57 -45.33 -27.01 23.50
CA GLN A 57 -45.27 -27.84 24.69
C GLN A 57 -44.98 -26.99 25.94
N GLU A 58 -45.63 -27.33 27.06
CA GLU A 58 -45.36 -26.66 28.33
C GLU A 58 -44.04 -27.12 28.96
N PHE A 59 -43.71 -28.41 28.79
CA PHE A 59 -42.55 -29.06 29.39
C PHE A 59 -41.71 -29.77 28.33
N LEU A 60 -40.39 -29.64 28.44
CA LEU A 60 -39.40 -30.36 27.65
C LEU A 60 -38.75 -31.45 28.49
N THR A 61 -38.59 -32.64 27.92
CA THR A 61 -37.71 -33.66 28.50
C THR A 61 -36.25 -33.23 28.47
N VAL A 62 -35.39 -33.88 29.25
CA VAL A 62 -33.93 -33.63 29.25
C VAL A 62 -33.31 -33.85 27.86
N ASP A 63 -33.85 -34.81 27.09
CA ASP A 63 -33.37 -35.11 25.73
C ASP A 63 -33.79 -34.02 24.73
N GLU A 64 -35.06 -33.63 24.73
CA GLU A 64 -35.56 -32.51 23.90
C GLU A 64 -34.84 -31.20 24.24
N LEU A 65 -34.60 -30.92 25.53
CA LEU A 65 -33.81 -29.75 25.94
C LEU A 65 -32.42 -29.77 25.34
N GLN A 66 -31.76 -30.94 25.32
CA GLN A 66 -30.45 -31.07 24.71
C GLN A 66 -30.51 -30.78 23.21
N GLN A 67 -31.48 -31.32 22.49
CA GLN A 67 -31.68 -31.07 21.05
C GLN A 67 -32.02 -29.60 20.73
N VAL A 68 -32.71 -28.91 21.64
CA VAL A 68 -33.02 -27.48 21.51
C VAL A 68 -31.79 -26.59 21.67
N ILE A 69 -30.90 -26.93 22.62
CA ILE A 69 -29.74 -26.08 22.95
C ILE A 69 -28.52 -26.40 22.09
N LEU A 70 -28.23 -27.68 21.86
CA LEU A 70 -27.06 -28.12 21.10
C LEU A 70 -27.41 -28.42 19.64
N LEU A 71 -26.45 -28.14 18.77
CA LEU A 71 -26.56 -28.48 17.35
C LEU A 71 -26.43 -29.99 17.12
N ASP A 72 -25.48 -30.61 17.82
CA ASP A 72 -25.15 -32.03 17.74
C ASP A 72 -25.45 -32.70 19.09
N GLU A 73 -25.46 -34.03 19.14
CA GLU A 73 -25.63 -34.76 20.39
C GLU A 73 -24.56 -34.38 21.43
N GLY A 74 -25.00 -34.15 22.66
CA GLY A 74 -24.15 -33.83 23.81
C GLY A 74 -24.05 -34.98 24.80
N ALA A 75 -23.15 -34.82 25.78
CA ALA A 75 -23.09 -35.74 26.91
C ALA A 75 -24.43 -35.76 27.67
N ALA A 76 -24.88 -36.92 28.13
CA ALA A 76 -26.16 -37.09 28.84
C ALA A 76 -26.32 -36.21 30.11
N SER A 77 -25.22 -35.68 30.66
CA SER A 77 -25.22 -34.75 31.79
C SER A 77 -25.39 -33.28 31.39
N PHE A 78 -25.25 -32.93 30.11
CA PHE A 78 -25.21 -31.55 29.62
C PHE A 78 -26.47 -30.78 30.00
N ALA A 79 -27.65 -31.31 29.68
CA ALA A 79 -28.92 -30.63 29.92
C ALA A 79 -29.13 -30.28 31.40
N ARG A 80 -28.75 -31.17 32.32
CA ARG A 80 -28.82 -30.90 33.78
C ARG A 80 -27.85 -29.81 34.22
N LEU A 81 -26.60 -29.88 33.73
CA LEU A 81 -25.58 -28.88 34.03
C LEU A 81 -25.95 -27.50 33.46
N TRP A 82 -26.47 -27.47 32.24
CA TRP A 82 -26.93 -26.24 31.59
C TRP A 82 -28.10 -25.62 32.35
N CYS A 83 -29.09 -26.42 32.77
CA CYS A 83 -30.20 -25.92 33.57
C CYS A 83 -29.71 -25.30 34.89
N SER A 84 -28.83 -26.00 35.60
CA SER A 84 -28.24 -25.49 36.85
C SER A 84 -27.44 -24.20 36.64
N ALA A 85 -26.69 -24.09 35.54
CA ALA A 85 -25.87 -22.92 35.26
C ALA A 85 -26.68 -21.69 34.84
N ASN A 86 -27.87 -21.90 34.27
CA ASN A 86 -28.74 -20.82 33.77
C ASN A 86 -29.99 -20.59 34.63
N GLY A 87 -30.07 -21.20 35.81
CA GLY A 87 -31.19 -21.01 36.74
C GLY A 87 -32.52 -21.59 36.25
N VAL A 88 -32.49 -22.60 35.38
CA VAL A 88 -33.70 -23.30 34.91
C VAL A 88 -34.02 -24.45 35.88
N LEU A 89 -35.21 -24.43 36.45
CA LEU A 89 -35.65 -25.45 37.41
C LEU A 89 -36.05 -26.73 36.68
N LEU A 90 -35.48 -27.85 37.13
CA LEU A 90 -35.89 -29.18 36.71
C LEU A 90 -36.99 -29.70 37.64
N ILE A 91 -38.11 -30.09 37.06
CA ILE A 91 -39.30 -30.56 37.77
C ILE A 91 -39.50 -32.03 37.42
N LYS A 92 -39.88 -32.84 38.41
CA LYS A 92 -40.25 -34.24 38.19
C LYS A 92 -41.71 -34.31 37.71
N ASN A 93 -41.92 -34.76 36.47
CA ASN A 93 -43.25 -34.99 35.91
C ASN A 93 -43.45 -36.51 35.76
N GLY A 94 -44.08 -37.12 36.76
CA GLY A 94 -44.23 -38.57 36.82
C GLY A 94 -42.88 -39.31 36.96
N ARG A 95 -42.50 -40.09 35.92
CA ARG A 95 -41.22 -40.82 35.87
C ARG A 95 -40.10 -40.01 35.20
N GLU A 96 -40.42 -38.92 34.54
CA GLU A 96 -39.48 -38.11 33.76
C GLU A 96 -39.09 -36.83 34.50
N VAL A 97 -37.92 -36.32 34.16
CA VAL A 97 -37.43 -35.03 34.63
C VAL A 97 -37.53 -34.07 33.46
N CYS A 98 -38.23 -32.95 33.67
CA CYS A 98 -38.56 -31.99 32.61
C CYS A 98 -38.19 -30.57 33.03
N ALA A 99 -38.01 -29.68 32.06
CA ALA A 99 -37.90 -28.24 32.25
C ALA A 99 -39.08 -27.53 31.58
N ARG A 100 -39.54 -26.40 32.10
CA ARG A 100 -40.58 -25.60 31.42
C ARG A 100 -39.99 -24.94 30.17
N PHE A 101 -40.67 -25.06 29.02
CA PHE A 101 -40.20 -24.48 27.76
C PHE A 101 -39.92 -22.97 27.90
N ALA A 102 -40.85 -22.23 28.51
CA ALA A 102 -40.72 -20.78 28.70
C ALA A 102 -39.49 -20.38 29.53
N ASP A 103 -39.07 -21.21 30.49
CA ASP A 103 -37.88 -20.95 31.30
C ASP A 103 -36.60 -21.23 30.50
N VAL A 104 -36.61 -22.28 29.66
CA VAL A 104 -35.52 -22.60 28.72
C VAL A 104 -35.38 -21.51 27.66
N GLU A 105 -36.49 -21.05 27.07
CA GLU A 105 -36.53 -19.97 26.09
C GLU A 105 -35.93 -18.68 26.64
N ARG A 106 -36.39 -18.25 27.83
CA ARG A 106 -35.85 -17.06 28.50
C ARG A 106 -34.35 -17.20 28.79
N ALA A 107 -33.92 -18.37 29.29
CA ALA A 107 -32.52 -18.63 29.60
C ALA A 107 -31.63 -18.64 28.34
N ALA A 108 -32.08 -19.26 27.25
CA ALA A 108 -31.34 -19.32 25.99
C ALA A 108 -31.24 -17.94 25.31
N ILE A 109 -32.31 -17.16 25.29
CA ILE A 109 -32.30 -15.78 24.76
C ILE A 109 -31.37 -14.89 25.59
N ALA A 110 -31.35 -15.05 26.91
CA ALA A 110 -30.44 -14.30 27.80
C ALA A 110 -28.95 -14.59 27.54
N LEU A 111 -28.62 -15.68 26.84
CA LEU A 111 -27.24 -16.01 26.43
C LEU A 111 -26.80 -15.33 25.13
N LEU A 112 -27.68 -14.61 24.44
CA LEU A 112 -27.32 -13.81 23.27
C LEU A 112 -26.29 -12.72 23.64
N PRO A 113 -25.48 -12.27 22.68
CA PRO A 113 -24.45 -11.27 22.95
C PRO A 113 -25.01 -9.96 23.51
N VAL A 114 -24.26 -9.35 24.43
CA VAL A 114 -24.58 -8.01 24.94
C VAL A 114 -24.59 -7.02 23.77
N GLY A 115 -25.63 -6.18 23.69
CA GLY A 115 -25.81 -5.21 22.60
C GLY A 115 -26.55 -5.75 21.37
N PHE A 116 -26.91 -7.04 21.34
CA PHE A 116 -27.77 -7.59 20.29
C PHE A 116 -29.05 -6.75 20.11
N PRO A 117 -29.47 -6.41 18.87
CA PRO A 117 -29.02 -6.96 17.58
C PRO A 117 -27.81 -6.30 16.93
N LEU A 118 -27.22 -5.28 17.56
CA LEU A 118 -26.08 -4.54 17.01
C LEU A 118 -24.76 -5.15 17.50
N LEU A 119 -23.89 -5.51 16.56
CA LEU A 119 -22.52 -5.91 16.85
C LEU A 119 -21.63 -4.69 17.14
N ASN A 120 -21.86 -3.59 16.41
CA ASN A 120 -21.20 -2.31 16.64
C ASN A 120 -22.24 -1.19 16.50
N THR A 121 -22.47 -0.47 17.61
CA THR A 121 -23.46 0.61 17.69
C THR A 121 -23.04 1.85 16.91
N GLU A 122 -21.76 2.20 16.91
CA GLU A 122 -21.22 3.38 16.22
C GLU A 122 -21.39 3.27 14.70
N MET A 123 -21.16 2.08 14.16
CA MET A 123 -21.30 1.79 12.72
C MET A 123 -22.72 1.35 12.33
N GLY A 124 -23.62 1.15 13.29
CA GLY A 124 -24.94 0.56 13.05
C GLY A 124 -24.88 -0.87 12.49
N LEU A 125 -23.76 -1.60 12.69
CA LEU A 125 -23.54 -2.93 12.13
C LEU A 125 -24.31 -3.98 12.93
N LYS A 126 -25.21 -4.70 12.27
CA LYS A 126 -25.98 -5.80 12.87
C LYS A 126 -25.22 -7.13 12.88
N PHE A 127 -25.58 -8.03 13.79
CA PHE A 127 -25.05 -9.40 13.79
C PHE A 127 -25.39 -10.20 12.52
N SER A 128 -26.57 -9.98 11.92
CA SER A 128 -26.96 -10.64 10.66
C SER A 128 -26.14 -10.18 9.44
N GLU A 129 -25.62 -8.95 9.48
CA GLU A 129 -24.87 -8.31 8.39
C GLU A 129 -23.34 -8.47 8.53
N ALA A 130 -22.86 -8.72 9.74
CA ALA A 130 -21.44 -8.90 10.02
C ALA A 130 -20.84 -10.07 9.21
N LEU A 131 -19.58 -9.91 8.76
CA LEU A 131 -18.91 -10.94 7.96
C LEU A 131 -18.63 -12.22 8.77
N ILE A 132 -18.22 -12.07 10.03
CA ILE A 132 -17.79 -13.15 10.90
C ILE A 132 -18.63 -13.17 12.18
N VAL A 133 -19.63 -14.05 12.19
CA VAL A 133 -20.45 -14.43 13.36
C VAL A 133 -20.58 -15.95 13.34
N VAL A 134 -20.46 -16.58 14.51
CA VAL A 134 -20.52 -18.03 14.65
C VAL A 134 -21.53 -18.41 15.73
N ARG A 135 -21.91 -19.67 15.80
CA ARG A 135 -22.66 -20.22 16.93
C ARG A 135 -21.75 -20.32 18.15
N ARG A 136 -22.34 -20.23 19.34
CA ARG A 136 -21.58 -20.35 20.58
C ARG A 136 -20.90 -21.71 20.66
N ASN A 137 -19.61 -21.70 20.99
CA ASN A 137 -18.71 -22.85 21.00
C ASN A 137 -18.41 -23.49 19.62
N GLU A 138 -18.83 -22.93 18.50
CA GLU A 138 -18.57 -23.52 17.17
C GLU A 138 -17.07 -23.64 16.85
N LEU A 139 -16.24 -22.76 17.43
CA LEU A 139 -14.78 -22.79 17.29
C LEU A 139 -14.07 -23.52 18.44
N HIS A 140 -14.82 -24.10 19.39
CA HIS A 140 -14.25 -24.78 20.55
C HIS A 140 -13.97 -26.25 20.22
N SER A 141 -12.83 -26.78 20.67
CA SER A 141 -12.44 -28.18 20.36
C SER A 141 -13.21 -29.23 21.16
N ALA A 142 -13.55 -28.93 22.41
CA ALA A 142 -14.16 -29.91 23.34
C ALA A 142 -15.62 -29.65 23.76
N LYS A 143 -16.18 -28.46 23.50
CA LYS A 143 -17.53 -28.10 23.97
C LYS A 143 -18.52 -28.25 22.83
N GLY A 144 -19.72 -28.76 23.12
CA GLY A 144 -20.81 -28.84 22.16
C GLY A 144 -21.20 -27.46 21.63
N THR A 145 -21.43 -27.40 20.31
CA THR A 145 -21.88 -26.20 19.60
C THR A 145 -23.34 -25.94 19.91
N PHE A 146 -23.67 -24.69 20.25
CA PHE A 146 -25.05 -24.31 20.51
C PHE A 146 -25.81 -24.14 19.18
N GLY A 147 -27.02 -24.70 19.09
CA GLY A 147 -27.86 -24.59 17.90
C GLY A 147 -28.59 -23.25 17.77
N CYS A 148 -28.82 -22.57 18.90
CA CYS A 148 -29.72 -21.41 19.00
C CYS A 148 -29.05 -20.14 19.54
N VAL A 149 -27.76 -20.16 19.89
CA VAL A 149 -27.03 -19.00 20.44
C VAL A 149 -25.84 -18.67 19.56
N ILE A 150 -25.64 -17.38 19.28
CA ILE A 150 -24.56 -16.85 18.44
C ILE A 150 -23.55 -16.04 19.25
N GLU A 151 -22.34 -15.88 18.72
CA GLU A 151 -21.31 -15.01 19.28
C GLU A 151 -20.41 -14.40 18.18
N PRO A 152 -19.82 -13.21 18.41
CA PRO A 152 -18.80 -12.68 17.53
C PRO A 152 -17.47 -13.40 17.74
N VAL A 153 -16.66 -13.51 16.68
CA VAL A 153 -15.31 -14.06 16.80
C VAL A 153 -14.38 -13.02 17.39
N THR A 154 -13.69 -13.38 18.46
CA THR A 154 -12.74 -12.52 19.18
C THR A 154 -11.31 -12.70 18.67
N ILE A 155 -10.48 -11.67 18.83
CA ILE A 155 -9.05 -11.73 18.49
C ILE A 155 -8.32 -12.85 19.26
N ASN A 156 -8.77 -13.16 20.47
CA ASN A 156 -8.19 -14.23 21.30
C ASN A 156 -8.45 -15.62 20.71
N GLN A 157 -9.62 -15.85 20.10
CA GLN A 157 -9.92 -17.11 19.39
C GLN A 157 -8.99 -17.25 18.19
N VAL A 158 -8.78 -16.19 17.41
CA VAL A 158 -7.86 -16.17 16.27
C VAL A 158 -6.42 -16.42 16.71
N ASN A 159 -5.93 -15.71 17.73
CA ASN A 159 -4.56 -15.89 18.25
C ASN A 159 -4.33 -17.29 18.81
N THR A 160 -5.34 -17.88 19.45
CA THR A 160 -5.27 -19.27 19.94
C THR A 160 -5.14 -20.26 18.78
N ALA A 161 -5.95 -20.09 17.73
CA ALA A 161 -5.88 -20.93 16.53
C ALA A 161 -4.53 -20.81 15.80
N LEU A 162 -3.89 -19.64 15.84
CA LEU A 162 -2.56 -19.43 15.26
C LEU A 162 -1.39 -19.88 16.16
N GLY A 163 -1.68 -20.45 17.34
CA GLY A 163 -0.68 -21.11 18.19
C GLY A 163 -0.08 -20.26 19.30
N THR A 164 -0.67 -19.10 19.62
CA THR A 164 -0.21 -18.27 20.76
C THR A 164 -0.24 -19.04 22.09
N ARG A 165 -1.17 -20.00 22.23
CA ARG A 165 -1.34 -20.82 23.45
C ARG A 165 -0.77 -22.24 23.34
N SER A 166 -0.06 -22.57 22.26
CA SER A 166 0.48 -23.93 22.08
C SER A 166 1.57 -24.29 23.09
N GLY A 167 2.18 -23.30 23.76
CA GLY A 167 3.09 -23.54 24.89
C GLY A 167 2.38 -23.99 26.18
N HIS A 168 1.06 -23.81 26.25
CA HIS A 168 0.22 -24.16 27.39
C HIS A 168 -0.64 -25.42 27.14
N GLY A 169 -0.26 -26.24 26.16
CA GLY A 169 -0.96 -27.48 25.82
C GLY A 169 -2.25 -27.31 25.02
N VAL A 170 -2.55 -26.10 24.52
CA VAL A 170 -3.69 -25.87 23.61
C VAL A 170 -3.26 -26.07 22.17
N GLU A 171 -3.81 -27.09 21.52
CA GLU A 171 -3.52 -27.41 20.12
C GLU A 171 -3.96 -26.26 19.18
N SER A 172 -3.06 -25.85 18.27
CA SER A 172 -3.35 -24.84 17.25
C SER A 172 -4.02 -25.45 16.02
N MET A 173 -4.49 -24.62 15.10
CA MET A 173 -4.95 -25.09 13.78
C MET A 173 -3.85 -25.83 13.01
N PHE A 174 -2.59 -25.40 13.16
CA PHE A 174 -1.45 -26.07 12.55
C PHE A 174 -1.24 -27.46 13.13
N GLY A 175 -1.28 -27.59 14.46
CA GLY A 175 -1.19 -28.89 15.14
C GLY A 175 -2.30 -29.85 14.70
N ARG A 176 -3.55 -29.37 14.66
CA ARG A 176 -4.72 -30.15 14.20
C ARG A 176 -4.61 -30.66 12.76
N LEU A 177 -3.88 -29.95 11.91
CA LEU A 177 -3.67 -30.30 10.51
C LEU A 177 -2.36 -31.07 10.28
N GLY A 178 -1.58 -31.33 11.34
CA GLY A 178 -0.30 -32.05 11.27
C GLY A 178 0.84 -31.21 10.71
N PHE A 179 0.73 -29.88 10.72
CA PHE A 179 1.81 -28.99 10.27
C PHE A 179 2.76 -28.63 11.43
N THR A 180 4.04 -28.90 11.21
CA THR A 180 5.15 -28.60 12.14
C THR A 180 6.25 -27.84 11.43
N GLU A 181 7.10 -27.17 12.19
CA GLU A 181 8.36 -26.61 11.71
C GLU A 181 9.33 -27.75 11.31
N PRO A 182 10.40 -27.46 10.54
CA PRO A 182 11.40 -28.47 10.13
C PRO A 182 12.11 -29.16 11.30
N ASP A 183 12.16 -28.53 12.47
CA ASP A 183 12.71 -29.08 13.71
C ASP A 183 11.70 -29.96 14.49
N GLY A 184 10.48 -30.13 13.94
CA GLY A 184 9.39 -30.88 14.56
C GLY A 184 8.59 -30.10 15.60
N SER A 185 8.90 -28.82 15.84
CA SER A 185 8.15 -27.99 16.78
C SER A 185 6.82 -27.51 16.19
N TYR A 186 5.88 -27.11 17.06
CA TYR A 186 4.59 -26.58 16.64
C TYR A 186 4.74 -25.21 15.98
N ILE A 187 4.14 -25.03 14.80
CA ILE A 187 4.06 -23.73 14.13
C ILE A 187 3.27 -22.76 15.00
N ARG A 188 3.82 -21.55 15.16
CA ARG A 188 3.18 -20.43 15.86
C ARG A 188 3.35 -19.16 15.06
N VAL A 189 2.24 -18.49 14.79
CA VAL A 189 2.23 -17.22 14.07
C VAL A 189 1.39 -16.20 14.84
N SER A 190 1.90 -14.99 15.00
CA SER A 190 1.11 -13.87 15.53
C SER A 190 0.38 -13.14 14.42
N THR A 191 -0.74 -12.51 14.75
CA THR A 191 -1.49 -11.68 13.79
C THR A 191 -0.65 -10.54 13.21
N HIS A 192 0.31 -10.01 13.98
CA HIS A 192 1.25 -8.98 13.52
C HIS A 192 2.27 -9.49 12.50
N GLN A 193 2.68 -10.76 12.55
CA GLN A 193 3.65 -11.32 11.61
C GLN A 193 3.15 -11.29 10.16
N PHE A 194 1.84 -11.51 9.93
CA PHE A 194 1.26 -11.35 8.59
C PHE A 194 1.42 -9.91 8.06
N ARG A 195 1.20 -8.90 8.92
CA ARG A 195 1.37 -7.50 8.56
C ARG A 195 2.84 -7.17 8.28
N HIS A 196 3.77 -7.68 9.08
CA HIS A 196 5.21 -7.50 8.84
C HIS A 196 5.63 -8.14 7.53
N TYR A 197 5.23 -9.39 7.28
CA TYR A 197 5.53 -10.10 6.03
C TYR A 197 5.01 -9.34 4.80
N LEU A 198 3.75 -8.88 4.86
CA LEU A 198 3.14 -8.07 3.80
C LEU A 198 3.90 -6.75 3.56
N ASN A 199 4.32 -6.06 4.62
CA ASN A 199 5.12 -4.84 4.50
C ASN A 199 6.50 -5.14 3.90
N THR A 200 7.17 -6.22 4.31
CA THR A 200 8.46 -6.63 3.75
C THR A 200 8.35 -6.95 2.25
N LEU A 201 7.28 -7.63 1.82
CA LEU A 201 7.01 -7.86 0.40
C LEU A 201 6.76 -6.55 -0.37
N ALA A 202 6.02 -5.61 0.21
CA ALA A 202 5.78 -4.30 -0.40
C ALA A 202 7.06 -3.46 -0.53
N GLN A 203 7.95 -3.50 0.48
CA GLN A 203 9.26 -2.85 0.46
C GLN A 203 10.17 -3.48 -0.59
N ALA A 204 10.21 -4.81 -0.68
CA ALA A 204 10.97 -5.53 -1.70
C ALA A 204 10.48 -5.21 -3.13
N GLY A 205 9.20 -4.87 -3.27
CA GLY A 205 8.59 -4.38 -4.51
C GLY A 205 8.82 -2.90 -4.82
N GLY A 206 9.60 -2.17 -4.00
CA GLY A 206 9.97 -0.77 -4.23
C GLY A 206 8.99 0.27 -3.68
N MET A 207 8.02 -0.10 -2.83
CA MET A 207 7.10 0.87 -2.23
C MET A 207 7.77 1.69 -1.11
N SER A 208 7.52 3.00 -1.09
CA SER A 208 7.99 3.88 -0.01
C SER A 208 7.27 3.56 1.32
N GLN A 209 7.88 3.90 2.46
CA GLN A 209 7.26 3.72 3.78
C GLN A 209 5.93 4.49 3.91
N LEU A 210 5.82 5.63 3.23
CA LEU A 210 4.62 6.47 3.24
C LEU A 210 3.49 5.79 2.45
N ASP A 211 3.80 5.15 1.33
CA ASP A 211 2.85 4.36 0.55
C ASP A 211 2.45 3.08 1.26
N ILE A 212 3.37 2.44 2.00
CA ILE A 212 3.06 1.27 2.85
C ILE A 212 2.17 1.66 4.03
N ALA A 213 2.39 2.83 4.64
CA ALA A 213 1.55 3.34 5.73
C ALA A 213 0.11 3.59 5.25
N LYS A 214 -0.04 4.18 4.05
CA LYS A 214 -1.35 4.36 3.39
C LYS A 214 -1.98 3.02 3.00
N TRP A 215 -1.21 2.14 2.35
CA TRP A 215 -1.66 0.81 1.92
C TRP A 215 -2.11 -0.07 3.08
N SER A 216 -1.42 0.00 4.22
CA SER A 216 -1.74 -0.77 5.43
C SER A 216 -2.86 -0.15 6.29
N GLY A 217 -3.57 0.85 5.75
CA GLY A 217 -4.78 1.43 6.33
C GLY A 217 -4.56 2.24 7.61
N ARG A 218 -3.38 2.85 7.80
CA ARG A 218 -3.09 3.63 9.02
C ARG A 218 -3.79 4.99 8.94
N VAL A 219 -4.59 5.31 9.96
CA VAL A 219 -5.41 6.53 10.03
C VAL A 219 -4.55 7.78 10.31
N ASP A 220 -3.40 7.65 10.95
CA ASP A 220 -2.52 8.80 11.20
C ASP A 220 -1.03 8.43 11.05
N VAL A 221 -0.33 9.17 10.19
CA VAL A 221 1.12 9.07 9.96
C VAL A 221 1.91 9.72 11.11
N ARG A 222 1.25 10.57 11.91
CA ARG A 222 1.85 11.35 13.01
C ARG A 222 2.05 10.57 14.31
N GLN A 223 1.49 9.37 14.45
CA GLN A 223 1.77 8.49 15.60
C GLN A 223 3.18 7.85 15.58
N ASN A 224 4.03 8.22 14.61
CA ASN A 224 5.41 7.72 14.50
C ASN A 224 6.40 8.39 15.48
N GLU A 225 5.97 9.26 16.38
CA GLU A 225 6.89 10.08 17.21
C GLU A 225 7.54 9.35 18.40
N VAL A 226 7.30 8.04 18.57
CA VAL A 226 8.10 7.20 19.49
C VAL A 226 8.60 5.95 18.77
N TYR A 227 9.50 6.18 17.83
CA TYR A 227 10.52 5.22 17.44
C TYR A 227 11.85 5.98 17.38
N ASP A 228 12.42 6.23 18.56
CA ASP A 228 13.86 6.23 18.63
C ASP A 228 14.34 4.79 18.38
N HIS A 229 15.58 4.66 17.92
CA HIS A 229 16.27 3.47 17.44
C HIS A 229 16.24 3.33 15.92
N VAL A 230 17.28 3.93 15.32
CA VAL A 230 17.89 3.63 14.01
C VAL A 230 17.15 2.54 13.24
N SER A 231 16.41 2.94 12.20
CA SER A 231 15.65 2.02 11.35
C SER A 231 16.51 0.87 10.83
N ALA A 232 15.92 -0.29 10.53
CA ALA A 232 16.65 -1.39 9.90
C ALA A 232 17.37 -0.93 8.63
N ASP A 233 16.79 0.01 7.88
CA ASP A 233 17.41 0.63 6.71
C ASP A 233 18.58 1.54 7.08
N GLN A 234 18.50 2.32 8.16
CA GLN A 234 19.65 3.10 8.66
C GLN A 234 20.74 2.20 9.26
N MET A 235 20.39 1.07 9.86
CA MET A 235 21.34 0.09 10.38
C MET A 235 22.00 -0.68 9.23
N VAL A 236 21.23 -1.06 8.21
CA VAL A 236 21.73 -1.67 6.96
C VAL A 236 22.55 -0.66 6.17
N ALA A 237 22.15 0.60 6.09
CA ALA A 237 22.93 1.67 5.47
C ALA A 237 24.24 1.88 6.24
N LYS A 238 24.19 1.98 7.57
CA LYS A 238 25.39 2.08 8.42
C LYS A 238 26.31 0.87 8.27
N ILE A 239 25.75 -0.35 8.21
CA ILE A 239 26.52 -1.57 7.94
C ILE A 239 27.14 -1.51 6.54
N ARG A 240 26.36 -1.13 5.51
CA ARG A 240 26.84 -1.00 4.11
C ARG A 240 27.92 0.06 3.95
N GLU A 241 27.78 1.20 4.62
CA GLU A 241 28.74 2.31 4.62
C GLU A 241 30.04 1.93 5.34
N SER A 242 29.95 1.10 6.38
CA SER A 242 31.11 0.59 7.12
C SER A 242 31.79 -0.62 6.44
N ILE A 243 31.20 -1.26 5.42
CA ILE A 243 31.84 -2.39 4.71
C ILE A 243 33.09 -1.88 3.97
N GLY A 244 34.22 -2.54 4.20
CA GLY A 244 35.51 -2.12 3.63
C GLY A 244 36.12 -0.87 4.27
N ASP A 245 35.63 -0.46 5.45
CA ASP A 245 36.20 0.64 6.25
C ASP A 245 36.74 0.13 7.59
N GLU A 246 38.07 -0.01 7.69
CA GLU A 246 38.75 -0.58 8.86
C GLU A 246 38.64 0.29 10.12
N SER A 247 38.21 1.55 10.00
CA SER A 247 38.03 2.46 11.15
C SER A 247 36.66 2.32 11.82
N HIS A 248 35.67 1.79 11.09
CA HIS A 248 34.27 1.74 11.50
C HIS A 248 33.66 0.32 11.51
N MET A 249 34.41 -0.70 11.06
CA MET A 249 34.02 -2.12 11.08
C MET A 249 35.20 -3.00 11.51
N PHE A 250 34.96 -3.95 12.42
CA PHE A 250 35.97 -4.94 12.85
C PHE A 250 35.54 -6.35 12.43
N GLY A 251 36.39 -7.09 11.71
CA GLY A 251 36.14 -8.48 11.29
C GLY A 251 36.36 -8.73 9.79
N PRO A 252 36.00 -9.91 9.26
CA PRO A 252 36.26 -10.30 7.85
C PRO A 252 35.66 -9.35 6.81
N LEU A 253 34.53 -8.71 7.14
CA LEU A 253 33.82 -7.74 6.28
C LEU A 253 34.53 -6.37 6.18
N ALA A 254 35.45 -6.06 7.10
CA ALA A 254 36.28 -4.85 7.01
C ALA A 254 37.33 -4.94 5.89
N LYS A 255 37.65 -6.17 5.44
CA LYS A 255 38.66 -6.45 4.40
C LYS A 255 38.07 -6.61 2.99
N LEU A 256 36.75 -6.44 2.84
CA LEU A 256 36.11 -6.50 1.52
C LEU A 256 36.44 -5.23 0.73
N PRO A 257 36.84 -5.35 -0.55
CA PRO A 257 37.07 -4.19 -1.40
C PRO A 257 35.77 -3.41 -1.62
N LYS A 258 35.79 -2.08 -1.37
CA LYS A 258 34.65 -1.14 -1.55
C LYS A 258 34.06 -1.12 -2.98
N ILE A 259 34.75 -1.69 -3.96
CA ILE A 259 34.30 -1.78 -5.34
C ILE A 259 33.93 -3.23 -5.62
N ILE A 260 32.63 -3.53 -5.57
CA ILE A 260 32.10 -4.82 -5.98
C ILE A 260 31.83 -4.74 -7.50
N PRO A 261 32.57 -5.48 -8.34
CA PRO A 261 32.30 -5.50 -9.77
C PRO A 261 30.96 -6.21 -10.01
N ILE A 262 30.00 -5.50 -10.60
CA ILE A 262 28.75 -6.08 -11.12
C ILE A 262 28.90 -6.44 -12.59
N SER A 263 28.04 -7.35 -13.07
CA SER A 263 28.02 -7.70 -14.50
C SER A 263 27.57 -6.51 -15.36
N ARG A 264 28.00 -6.46 -16.62
CA ARG A 264 27.58 -5.40 -17.56
C ARG A 264 26.06 -5.34 -17.73
N ASP A 265 25.41 -6.50 -17.75
CA ASP A 265 23.94 -6.59 -17.91
C ASP A 265 23.20 -6.05 -16.69
N GLU A 266 23.73 -6.32 -15.49
CA GLU A 266 23.19 -5.77 -14.25
C GLU A 266 23.37 -4.26 -14.18
N PHE A 267 24.55 -3.75 -14.57
CA PHE A 267 24.79 -2.32 -14.69
C PHE A 267 23.84 -1.65 -15.68
N ALA A 268 23.62 -2.26 -16.86
CA ALA A 268 22.73 -1.72 -17.88
C ALA A 268 21.27 -1.63 -17.39
N ARG A 269 20.78 -2.66 -16.70
CA ARG A 269 19.44 -2.67 -16.08
C ARG A 269 19.28 -1.61 -14.99
N LEU A 270 20.33 -1.37 -14.20
CA LEU A 270 20.32 -0.31 -13.18
C LEU A 270 20.37 1.09 -13.80
N LYS A 271 21.07 1.26 -14.93
CA LYS A 271 21.22 2.57 -15.59
C LYS A 271 20.06 2.96 -16.48
N ILE A 272 19.39 2.01 -17.10
CA ILE A 272 18.25 2.25 -18.01
C ILE A 272 17.08 1.38 -17.54
N PRO A 273 16.38 1.78 -16.45
CA PRO A 273 15.27 1.00 -15.92
C PRO A 273 14.03 1.09 -16.81
N THR A 274 13.83 2.22 -17.49
CA THR A 274 12.70 2.47 -18.38
C THR A 274 13.13 3.27 -19.62
N ALA A 275 12.34 3.19 -20.69
CA ALA A 275 12.53 3.99 -21.90
C ALA A 275 11.18 4.48 -22.43
N HIS A 276 10.95 5.80 -22.42
CA HIS A 276 9.72 6.42 -22.89
C HIS A 276 9.87 6.96 -24.32
N THR A 277 8.89 6.71 -25.19
CA THR A 277 8.90 7.23 -26.56
C THR A 277 8.69 8.74 -26.58
N THR A 278 9.52 9.44 -27.37
CA THR A 278 9.38 10.88 -27.68
C THR A 278 9.18 11.08 -29.18
N ASP A 279 8.92 12.32 -29.61
CA ASP A 279 8.65 12.66 -31.01
C ASP A 279 9.75 12.25 -32.00
N PHE A 280 11.01 12.20 -31.55
CA PHE A 280 12.16 11.92 -32.40
C PHE A 280 13.16 10.92 -31.80
N GLY A 281 12.86 10.32 -30.64
CA GLY A 281 13.73 9.33 -30.00
C GLY A 281 13.07 8.66 -28.79
N PHE A 282 13.86 8.45 -27.74
CA PHE A 282 13.49 7.80 -26.48
C PHE A 282 14.15 8.52 -25.30
N CYS A 283 13.44 8.60 -24.18
CA CYS A 283 13.93 9.16 -22.92
C CYS A 283 14.23 8.01 -21.96
N VAL A 284 15.46 7.93 -21.44
CA VAL A 284 15.89 6.91 -20.46
C VAL A 284 15.86 7.40 -19.01
N HIS A 285 15.19 8.53 -18.77
CA HIS A 285 15.08 9.15 -17.46
C HIS A 285 14.29 8.27 -16.48
N ASP A 286 14.77 8.16 -15.24
CA ASP A 286 14.09 7.41 -14.19
C ASP A 286 13.04 8.28 -13.48
N TYR A 287 11.82 8.26 -14.03
CA TYR A 287 10.65 8.94 -13.47
C TYR A 287 10.23 8.42 -12.09
N THR A 288 10.76 7.30 -11.62
CA THR A 288 10.49 6.80 -10.27
C THR A 288 11.30 7.54 -9.21
N MET A 289 12.47 8.07 -9.58
CA MET A 289 13.35 8.82 -8.69
C MET A 289 13.04 10.31 -8.67
N MET A 290 12.80 10.91 -9.83
CA MET A 290 12.53 12.35 -9.93
C MET A 290 11.69 12.71 -11.18
N PRO A 291 10.92 13.82 -11.15
CA PRO A 291 10.30 14.35 -12.36
C PRO A 291 11.35 14.96 -13.30
N CYS A 292 11.05 15.01 -14.60
CA CYS A 292 11.91 15.63 -15.61
C CYS A 292 12.04 17.14 -15.39
N ASP A 293 13.26 17.62 -15.25
CA ASP A 293 13.62 19.04 -15.11
C ASP A 293 13.75 19.78 -16.46
N ARG A 294 13.75 19.04 -17.57
CA ARG A 294 13.93 19.59 -18.94
C ARG A 294 12.63 20.02 -19.62
N HIS A 295 11.47 19.70 -19.07
CA HIS A 295 10.17 20.18 -19.58
C HIS A 295 10.00 20.09 -21.10
N ALA A 296 10.18 18.88 -21.68
CA ALA A 296 10.10 18.60 -23.12
C ALA A 296 11.23 19.19 -24.01
N ASP A 297 12.28 19.76 -23.42
CA ASP A 297 13.51 20.13 -24.13
C ASP A 297 14.44 18.91 -24.34
N CYS A 298 13.88 17.83 -24.90
CA CYS A 298 14.53 16.53 -24.97
C CYS A 298 15.84 16.54 -25.78
N ILE A 299 15.93 17.38 -26.81
CA ILE A 299 17.14 17.45 -27.66
C ILE A 299 18.35 17.97 -26.89
N ASN A 300 18.13 18.83 -25.88
CA ASN A 300 19.17 19.36 -25.01
C ASN A 300 19.35 18.53 -23.72
N CYS A 301 18.74 17.35 -23.63
CA CYS A 301 18.85 16.44 -22.50
C CYS A 301 19.94 15.38 -22.73
N ASN A 302 20.72 15.07 -21.69
CA ASN A 302 21.73 14.01 -21.73
C ASN A 302 21.11 12.61 -21.61
N GLU A 303 19.83 12.50 -21.23
CA GLU A 303 19.11 11.22 -21.08
C GLU A 303 18.23 10.90 -22.31
N HIS A 304 18.43 11.62 -23.42
CA HIS A 304 17.72 11.38 -24.67
C HIS A 304 18.56 10.56 -25.65
N VAL A 305 17.93 9.57 -26.25
CA VAL A 305 18.56 8.57 -27.11
C VAL A 305 17.75 8.42 -28.40
N CYS A 306 18.42 8.34 -29.53
CA CYS A 306 17.82 8.12 -30.85
C CYS A 306 18.27 6.78 -31.43
N VAL A 307 17.48 6.19 -32.33
CA VAL A 307 17.86 4.97 -33.05
C VAL A 307 17.85 5.25 -34.54
N LYS A 308 18.98 4.98 -35.21
CA LYS A 308 19.07 5.14 -36.67
C LYS A 308 18.24 4.08 -37.39
N GLY A 309 17.52 4.49 -38.43
CA GLY A 309 16.69 3.60 -39.25
C GLY A 309 15.18 3.72 -38.97
N ASP A 310 14.79 4.53 -37.97
CA ASP A 310 13.40 4.97 -37.82
C ASP A 310 13.16 6.18 -38.73
N GLU A 311 12.60 5.94 -39.91
CA GLU A 311 12.31 6.99 -40.90
C GLU A 311 11.33 8.04 -40.38
N GLY A 312 10.37 7.64 -39.55
CA GLY A 312 9.37 8.54 -38.96
C GLY A 312 10.02 9.53 -38.00
N LYS A 313 10.84 9.02 -37.07
CA LYS A 313 11.59 9.87 -36.14
C LYS A 313 12.63 10.73 -36.85
N ALA A 314 13.31 10.21 -37.87
CA ALA A 314 14.27 10.98 -38.66
C ALA A 314 13.61 12.16 -39.39
N LEU A 315 12.41 11.95 -39.94
CA LEU A 315 11.61 13.03 -40.53
C LEU A 315 11.25 14.09 -39.48
N MET A 316 10.87 13.65 -38.27
CA MET A 316 10.56 14.56 -37.15
C MET A 316 11.78 15.38 -36.71
N VAL A 317 12.99 14.81 -36.68
CA VAL A 317 14.23 15.57 -36.43
C VAL A 317 14.42 16.68 -37.46
N LYS A 318 14.29 16.35 -38.75
CA LYS A 318 14.46 17.32 -39.86
C LYS A 318 13.42 18.44 -39.79
N ARG A 319 12.16 18.12 -39.48
CA ARG A 319 11.11 19.11 -39.25
C ARG A 319 11.43 20.01 -38.07
N ARG A 320 11.84 19.42 -36.93
CA ARG A 320 12.20 20.18 -35.73
C ARG A 320 13.40 21.10 -35.97
N LEU A 321 14.35 20.70 -36.81
CA LEU A 321 15.48 21.54 -37.21
C LEU A 321 15.01 22.78 -37.98
N GLN A 322 14.09 22.62 -38.93
CA GLN A 322 13.52 23.75 -39.67
C GLN A 322 12.80 24.73 -38.73
N ASP A 323 11.92 24.22 -37.86
CA ASP A 323 11.23 25.03 -36.86
C ASP A 323 12.23 25.80 -35.96
N ALA A 324 13.31 25.13 -35.54
CA ALA A 324 14.34 25.73 -34.68
C ALA A 324 15.15 26.82 -35.40
N GLN A 325 15.41 26.68 -36.71
CA GLN A 325 16.09 27.69 -37.51
C GLN A 325 15.25 28.96 -37.67
N GLU A 326 13.94 28.81 -37.90
CA GLU A 326 13.01 29.94 -37.96
C GLU A 326 12.95 30.68 -36.61
N LEU A 327 12.84 29.94 -35.50
CA LEU A 327 12.84 30.51 -34.16
C LEU A 327 14.15 31.21 -33.82
N LEU A 328 15.29 30.68 -34.28
CA LEU A 328 16.59 31.33 -34.12
C LEU A 328 16.64 32.68 -34.85
N ALA A 329 16.17 32.75 -36.10
CA ALA A 329 16.15 34.00 -36.87
C ALA A 329 15.28 35.07 -36.18
N HIS A 330 14.13 34.68 -35.61
CA HIS A 330 13.30 35.57 -34.80
C HIS A 330 14.01 36.04 -33.52
N ALA A 331 14.72 35.14 -32.84
CA ALA A 331 15.48 35.48 -31.63
C ALA A 331 16.63 36.46 -31.93
N GLU A 332 17.38 36.27 -33.02
CA GLU A 332 18.45 37.17 -33.46
C GLU A 332 17.88 38.57 -33.80
N ALA A 333 16.73 38.64 -34.47
CA ALA A 333 16.05 39.89 -34.74
C ALA A 333 15.57 40.61 -33.47
N ALA A 334 15.15 39.86 -32.44
CA ALA A 334 14.75 40.40 -31.15
C ALA A 334 15.95 40.95 -30.35
N THR A 335 17.09 40.26 -30.37
CA THR A 335 18.35 40.73 -29.79
C THR A 335 18.81 42.03 -30.46
N MET A 336 18.78 42.11 -31.80
CA MET A 336 19.14 43.35 -32.51
C MET A 336 18.25 44.54 -32.15
N LYS A 337 16.98 44.29 -31.81
CA LYS A 337 16.02 45.31 -31.35
C LYS A 337 16.20 45.70 -29.88
N GLY A 338 17.11 45.06 -29.15
CA GLY A 338 17.41 45.36 -27.76
C GLY A 338 16.34 44.89 -26.76
N TYR A 339 15.54 43.88 -27.11
CA TYR A 339 14.57 43.32 -26.16
C TYR A 339 15.28 42.65 -24.98
N TYR A 340 14.88 43.01 -23.75
CA TYR A 340 15.44 42.44 -22.53
C TYR A 340 15.26 40.92 -22.50
N GLY A 341 16.35 40.19 -22.25
CA GLY A 341 16.37 38.73 -22.18
C GLY A 341 16.41 38.00 -23.54
N ALA A 342 16.40 38.72 -24.67
CA ALA A 342 16.45 38.10 -26.00
C ALA A 342 17.74 37.31 -26.25
N ASP A 343 18.86 37.73 -25.65
CA ASP A 343 20.17 37.09 -25.82
C ASP A 343 20.17 35.63 -25.34
N ARG A 344 19.51 35.36 -24.21
CA ARG A 344 19.38 34.01 -23.64
C ARG A 344 18.53 33.10 -24.52
N TRP A 345 17.46 33.67 -25.07
CA TRP A 345 16.58 32.96 -26.00
C TRP A 345 17.31 32.62 -27.31
N MET A 346 18.11 33.56 -27.81
CA MET A 346 18.99 33.35 -28.95
C MET A 346 20.02 32.25 -28.66
N GLU A 347 20.71 32.28 -27.53
CA GLU A 347 21.68 31.25 -27.14
C GLU A 347 21.06 29.85 -27.06
N HIS A 348 19.88 29.73 -26.43
CA HIS A 348 19.13 28.48 -26.39
C HIS A 348 18.80 27.96 -27.79
N HIS A 349 18.26 28.80 -28.67
CA HIS A 349 17.94 28.40 -30.04
C HIS A 349 19.17 28.06 -30.88
N LYS A 350 20.29 28.79 -30.72
CA LYS A 350 21.57 28.45 -31.37
C LYS A 350 22.00 27.04 -31.01
N LYS A 351 21.94 26.70 -29.72
CA LYS A 351 22.29 25.36 -29.23
C LYS A 351 21.34 24.28 -29.77
N THR A 352 20.04 24.55 -29.78
CA THR A 352 19.03 23.62 -30.31
C THR A 352 19.25 23.35 -31.80
N VAL A 353 19.49 24.39 -32.62
CA VAL A 353 19.81 24.25 -34.05
C VAL A 353 21.10 23.47 -34.25
N GLN A 354 22.14 23.77 -33.47
CA GLN A 354 23.41 23.05 -33.54
C GLN A 354 23.23 21.55 -33.30
N ARG A 355 22.49 21.17 -32.25
CA ARG A 355 22.30 19.77 -31.87
C ARG A 355 21.40 19.01 -32.84
N LEU A 356 20.35 19.66 -33.35
CA LEU A 356 19.50 19.06 -34.38
C LEU A 356 20.25 18.86 -35.70
N THR A 357 21.14 19.79 -36.06
CA THR A 357 22.05 19.65 -37.20
C THR A 357 22.97 18.44 -37.01
N GLN A 358 23.65 18.35 -35.86
CA GLN A 358 24.52 17.22 -35.53
C GLN A 358 23.78 15.87 -35.57
N LEU A 359 22.57 15.81 -34.99
CA LEU A 359 21.77 14.59 -35.03
C LEU A 359 21.38 14.21 -36.46
N THR A 360 21.00 15.19 -37.27
CA THR A 360 20.66 14.98 -38.69
C THR A 360 21.87 14.45 -39.47
N GLU A 361 23.06 15.03 -39.27
CA GLU A 361 24.31 14.57 -39.87
C GLU A 361 24.61 13.11 -39.50
N ILE A 362 24.44 12.71 -38.24
CA ILE A 362 24.65 11.32 -37.80
C ILE A 362 23.63 10.38 -38.44
N LEU A 363 22.35 10.79 -38.50
CA LEU A 363 21.28 9.99 -39.11
C LEU A 363 21.51 9.80 -40.61
N ASP A 364 21.98 10.82 -41.32
CA ASP A 364 22.21 10.76 -42.77
C ASP A 364 23.60 10.15 -43.13
N ASN A 365 24.53 10.04 -42.16
CA ASN A 365 25.88 9.52 -42.43
C ASN A 365 25.89 8.00 -42.74
N PRO A 366 26.25 7.57 -43.96
CA PRO A 366 26.23 6.14 -44.33
C PRO A 366 27.22 5.28 -43.53
N ALA A 367 28.22 5.88 -42.88
CA ALA A 367 29.15 5.16 -42.01
C ALA A 367 28.52 4.70 -40.68
N VAL A 368 27.36 5.26 -40.29
CA VAL A 368 26.61 4.85 -39.09
C VAL A 368 25.60 3.77 -39.50
N PRO A 369 25.71 2.52 -39.00
CA PRO A 369 24.79 1.43 -39.35
C PRO A 369 23.35 1.71 -38.91
N ALA A 370 22.37 1.17 -39.65
CA ALA A 370 20.99 1.14 -39.20
C ALA A 370 20.87 0.28 -37.92
N GLY A 371 20.01 0.70 -36.99
CA GLY A 371 19.88 0.12 -35.64
C GLY A 371 20.86 0.71 -34.61
N SER A 372 21.78 1.59 -35.01
CA SER A 372 22.69 2.24 -34.07
C SER A 372 21.93 3.12 -33.07
N VAL A 373 22.25 2.96 -31.79
CA VAL A 373 21.77 3.79 -30.70
C VAL A 373 22.67 5.03 -30.60
N ILE A 374 22.07 6.20 -30.73
CA ILE A 374 22.75 7.49 -30.83
C ILE A 374 22.38 8.33 -29.61
N GLN A 375 23.39 8.82 -28.91
CA GLN A 375 23.25 9.79 -27.83
C GLN A 375 24.21 10.95 -28.14
N LEU A 376 23.69 12.18 -28.18
CA LEU A 376 24.53 13.35 -28.41
C LEU A 376 25.33 13.65 -27.13
N ALA A 377 26.64 13.86 -27.27
CA ALA A 377 27.54 14.11 -26.15
C ALA A 377 27.21 15.37 -25.34
N ASP A 378 27.71 15.38 -24.12
CA ASP A 378 27.24 16.15 -22.95
C ASP A 378 26.95 17.63 -23.20
N VAL A 379 25.74 18.03 -22.79
CA VAL A 379 25.49 19.37 -22.27
C VAL A 379 26.10 19.43 -20.86
N PRO A 380 26.93 20.45 -20.52
CA PRO A 380 27.34 20.64 -19.14
C PRO A 380 26.08 20.68 -18.26
N VAL A 381 26.06 19.86 -17.22
CA VAL A 381 24.97 19.82 -16.23
C VAL A 381 25.04 21.11 -15.44
N VAL A 382 24.51 22.19 -16.00
CA VAL A 382 24.23 23.41 -15.23
C VAL A 382 22.98 23.10 -14.43
N SER A 383 22.98 23.36 -13.13
CA SER A 383 21.79 23.23 -12.30
C SER A 383 20.84 24.39 -12.64
N TRP A 384 19.81 24.14 -13.45
CA TRP A 384 18.90 25.16 -14.01
C TRP A 384 17.99 25.86 -12.97
N GLY A 385 18.25 25.70 -11.67
CA GLY A 385 17.41 26.24 -10.59
C GLY A 385 18.12 27.27 -9.72
N ILE A 386 19.13 26.86 -8.96
CA ILE A 386 19.70 27.70 -7.91
C ILE A 386 20.77 28.66 -8.47
N GLU A 387 21.69 28.17 -9.29
CA GLU A 387 22.73 29.01 -9.90
C GLU A 387 22.13 30.05 -10.84
N GLN A 388 21.10 29.67 -11.59
CA GLN A 388 20.42 30.59 -12.50
C GLN A 388 19.59 31.66 -11.76
N ALA A 389 18.91 31.29 -10.67
CA ALA A 389 18.25 32.27 -9.80
C ALA A 389 19.26 33.23 -9.13
N LEU A 390 20.47 32.75 -8.81
CA LEU A 390 21.54 33.58 -8.28
C LEU A 390 22.11 34.53 -9.35
N GLU A 391 22.34 34.05 -10.57
CA GLU A 391 22.79 34.87 -11.70
C GLU A 391 21.75 35.93 -12.10
N ASP A 392 20.46 35.56 -12.14
CA ASP A 392 19.36 36.49 -12.41
C ASP A 392 19.29 37.59 -11.37
N ARG A 393 19.43 37.22 -10.08
CA ARG A 393 19.47 38.18 -8.99
C ARG A 393 20.67 39.13 -9.10
N VAL A 394 21.84 38.61 -9.43
CA VAL A 394 23.05 39.42 -9.65
C VAL A 394 22.90 40.35 -10.86
N ALA A 395 22.26 39.90 -11.94
CA ALA A 395 22.01 40.73 -13.13
C ALA A 395 21.01 41.86 -12.84
N VAL A 396 19.94 41.58 -12.10
CA VAL A 396 18.96 42.59 -11.64
C VAL A 396 19.60 43.61 -10.70
N ASP A 397 20.44 43.16 -9.77
CA ASP A 397 21.15 44.04 -8.83
C ASP A 397 22.15 44.95 -9.56
N ARG A 398 22.87 44.44 -10.57
CA ARG A 398 23.76 45.25 -11.42
C ARG A 398 23.00 46.27 -12.26
N HIS A 399 21.84 45.90 -12.82
CA HIS A 399 21.00 46.84 -13.58
C HIS A 399 20.44 47.95 -12.67
N SER A 400 20.05 47.61 -11.44
CA SER A 400 19.61 48.57 -10.43
C SER A 400 20.73 49.53 -10.01
N ALA A 401 21.95 49.02 -9.81
CA ALA A 401 23.13 49.84 -9.51
C ALA A 401 23.51 50.78 -10.67
N THR A 402 23.41 50.31 -11.92
CA THR A 402 23.72 51.10 -13.11
C THR A 402 22.68 52.21 -13.35
N ASN A 403 21.40 51.94 -13.08
CA ASN A 403 20.34 52.95 -13.11
C ASN A 403 20.46 53.99 -11.99
N LEU A 404 20.94 53.60 -10.80
CA LEU A 404 21.23 54.53 -9.70
C LEU A 404 22.42 55.44 -10.03
N LEU A 405 23.45 54.92 -10.70
CA LEU A 405 24.60 55.70 -11.17
C LEU A 405 24.25 56.63 -12.33
N GLY A 406 23.43 56.18 -13.30
CA GLY A 406 22.94 57.02 -14.40
C GLY A 406 21.97 58.12 -13.95
N ALA A 407 21.19 57.89 -12.88
CA ALA A 407 20.33 58.90 -12.27
C ALA A 407 21.09 59.91 -11.39
N ALA A 408 22.26 59.52 -10.86
CA ALA A 408 23.13 60.41 -10.08
C ALA A 408 23.87 61.42 -10.95
N ASP A 409 24.21 61.06 -12.20
CA ASP A 409 24.99 61.93 -13.10
C ASP A 409 24.14 63.01 -13.81
N HIS A 410 22.81 62.84 -13.86
CA HIS A 410 21.91 63.85 -14.43
C HIS A 410 21.41 64.92 -13.44
N ARG A 411 21.80 64.84 -12.15
CA ARG A 411 21.41 65.84 -11.12
C ARG A 411 22.49 66.84 -10.72
N ARG A 412 23.68 66.80 -11.33
CA ARG A 412 24.71 67.84 -11.16
C ARG A 412 25.15 68.39 -12.51
N LEU A 413 24.32 69.22 -13.15
CA LEU A 413 24.71 70.19 -14.18
C LEU A 413 23.50 71.07 -14.52
N LYS A 414 23.05 71.88 -13.55
CA LYS A 414 22.23 73.08 -13.80
C LYS A 414 22.37 74.02 -12.61
N GLY A 415 23.16 75.08 -12.81
CA GLY A 415 23.28 76.20 -11.89
C GLY A 415 24.71 76.48 -11.45
N MET A 416 25.47 77.17 -12.29
CA MET A 416 26.48 78.19 -11.92
C MET A 416 26.97 78.85 -13.23
N GLU A 417 26.16 79.78 -13.75
CA GLU A 417 26.67 80.96 -14.47
C GLU A 417 26.88 82.05 -13.42
N ASN A 418 28.06 82.68 -13.43
CA ASN A 418 28.28 84.13 -13.41
C ASN A 418 29.75 84.41 -13.07
N ASP A 419 30.53 84.69 -14.12
CA ASP A 419 30.97 86.06 -14.41
C ASP A 419 30.75 86.34 -15.91
#